data_AF-A0A955JAI3-F1
#
_entry.id   AF-A0A955JAI3-F1
#
_cell.length_a   1.000
_cell.length_b   1.000
_cell.length_c   1.000
_cell.angle_alpha   90.00
_cell.angle_beta   90.00
_cell.angle_gamma   90.00
#
_symmetry.space_group_name_H-M   'P 1'
#
loop_
_entity.id
_entity.type
_entity.pdbx_description
1 polymer ?
#
loop_
_entity_poly.entity_id
_entity_poly.type
_entity_poly.pdbx_seq_one_letter_code
_entity_poly.pdbx_strand_id
1 'polypeptide(L)'
;RTLLLYHLVELLQGGHATRIVVRLDPELGIVTCDDGRGMGIDRSIGGRPYLDLVLGQLDLLDGDEDLQPEHLQLHAVGISLMARECRSLRVTIDRAGERREGSWSADSARWEWRASEPISTHGTCFAAMPRAGLPDASAARTLVESLEARCGRPGAIQLTQGT
;
A
#
# COMPACT_ATOMS: atom_id res chain seq x y z
N ARG A 1 4.36 0.35 9.85
CA ARG A 1 4.79 1.73 9.52
C ARG A 1 4.76 1.95 8.02
N THR A 2 5.55 1.21 7.25
CA THR A 2 5.68 1.37 5.79
C THR A 2 4.35 1.40 5.03
N LEU A 3 3.46 0.42 5.30
CA LEU A 3 2.10 0.36 4.76
C LEU A 3 1.30 1.66 4.96
N LEU A 4 1.50 2.34 6.10
CA LEU A 4 0.76 3.54 6.45
C LEU A 4 1.31 4.79 5.76
N LEU A 5 2.57 4.80 5.34
CA LEU A 5 3.18 5.99 4.73
C LEU A 5 2.49 6.39 3.42
N TYR A 6 2.11 5.41 2.60
CA TYR A 6 1.32 5.67 1.38
C TYR A 6 -0.01 6.36 1.72
N HIS A 7 -0.77 5.77 2.64
CA HIS A 7 -2.06 6.31 3.07
C HIS A 7 -1.94 7.71 3.69
N LEU A 8 -0.86 7.96 4.43
CA LEU A 8 -0.58 9.27 5.02
C LEU A 8 -0.30 10.35 3.98
N VAL A 9 0.29 10.01 2.83
CA VAL A 9 0.45 10.95 1.71
C VAL A 9 -0.92 11.36 1.16
N GLU A 10 -1.82 10.41 0.92
CA GLU A 10 -3.18 10.71 0.44
C GLU A 10 -4.01 11.49 1.48
N LEU A 11 -3.82 11.22 2.79
CA LEU A 11 -4.51 11.91 3.88
C LEU A 11 -4.00 13.33 4.13
N LEU A 12 -2.68 13.52 4.23
CA LEU A 12 -2.06 14.77 4.71
C LEU A 12 -1.64 15.70 3.58
N GLN A 13 -1.05 15.17 2.51
CA GLN A 13 -0.49 15.99 1.43
C GLN A 13 -1.50 16.18 0.30
N GLY A 14 -2.23 15.12 -0.05
CA GLY A 14 -3.27 15.18 -1.08
C GLY A 14 -4.60 15.73 -0.58
N GLY A 15 -4.91 15.54 0.72
CA GLY A 15 -6.22 15.87 1.28
C GLY A 15 -7.37 15.09 0.65
N HIS A 16 -7.07 13.96 0.01
CA HIS A 16 -8.03 13.17 -0.74
C HIS A 16 -8.60 12.01 0.06
N ALA A 17 -7.79 11.42 0.94
CA ALA A 17 -8.30 10.51 1.94
C ALA A 17 -8.84 11.32 3.13
N THR A 18 -9.93 10.84 3.71
CA THR A 18 -10.49 11.34 4.96
C THR A 18 -10.19 10.40 6.13
N ARG A 19 -9.93 9.12 5.83
CA ARG A 19 -9.75 8.07 6.82
C ARG A 19 -8.75 7.02 6.37
N ILE A 20 -7.98 6.52 7.33
CA ILE A 20 -7.13 5.33 7.20
C ILE A 20 -7.66 4.28 8.18
N VAL A 21 -7.92 3.08 7.69
CA VAL A 21 -8.30 1.93 8.52
C VAL A 21 -7.12 0.97 8.59
N VAL A 22 -6.80 0.51 9.79
CA VAL A 22 -5.77 -0.49 10.07
C VAL A 22 -6.44 -1.66 10.74
N ARG A 23 -6.18 -2.87 10.28
CA ARG A 23 -6.75 -4.10 10.82
C ARG A 23 -5.68 -5.17 10.94
N LEU A 24 -5.71 -5.90 12.04
CA LEU A 24 -4.96 -7.15 12.16
C LEU A 24 -5.93 -8.30 11.85
N ASP A 25 -5.56 -9.12 10.89
CA ASP A 25 -6.34 -10.24 10.37
C ASP A 25 -5.46 -11.50 10.39
N PRO A 26 -5.88 -12.60 11.03
CA PRO A 26 -5.09 -13.83 11.10
C PRO A 26 -4.76 -14.46 9.73
N GLU A 27 -5.63 -14.28 8.74
CA GLU A 27 -5.50 -14.86 7.40
C GLU A 27 -4.81 -13.91 6.42
N LEU A 28 -5.14 -12.63 6.48
CA LEU A 28 -4.66 -11.60 5.54
C LEU A 28 -3.45 -10.82 6.05
N GLY A 29 -3.16 -10.92 7.35
CA GLY A 29 -2.05 -10.23 7.99
C GLY A 29 -2.41 -8.82 8.45
N ILE A 30 -1.52 -7.87 8.21
CA ILE A 30 -1.76 -6.46 8.49
C ILE A 30 -2.47 -5.86 7.28
N VAL A 31 -3.70 -5.42 7.46
CA VAL A 31 -4.51 -4.77 6.43
C VAL A 31 -4.57 -3.28 6.69
N THR A 32 -4.24 -2.47 5.70
CA THR A 32 -4.36 -1.01 5.76
C THR A 32 -5.14 -0.51 4.55
N CYS A 33 -6.11 0.37 4.77
CA CYS A 33 -6.94 0.92 3.70
C CYS A 33 -7.08 2.44 3.87
N ASP A 34 -7.19 3.16 2.76
CA ASP A 34 -7.66 4.54 2.70
C ASP A 34 -8.89 4.67 1.82
N ASP A 35 -9.58 5.80 1.93
CA ASP A 35 -10.67 6.24 1.05
C ASP A 35 -10.23 7.36 0.10
N GLY A 36 -8.94 7.40 -0.24
CA GLY A 36 -8.35 8.38 -1.14
C GLY A 36 -8.68 8.11 -2.60
N ARG A 37 -7.85 8.64 -3.51
CA ARG A 37 -8.14 8.55 -4.97
C ARG A 37 -7.86 7.16 -5.57
N GLY A 38 -7.26 6.26 -4.81
CA GLY A 38 -6.63 5.05 -5.33
C GLY A 38 -5.33 5.34 -6.09
N MET A 39 -4.42 4.38 -6.12
CA MET A 39 -3.20 4.44 -6.94
C MET A 39 -3.54 4.65 -8.42
N GLY A 40 -2.67 5.35 -9.17
CA GLY A 40 -2.88 5.62 -10.59
C GLY A 40 -2.73 4.38 -11.46
N ILE A 41 -3.81 3.62 -11.65
CA ILE A 41 -3.82 2.34 -12.39
C ILE A 41 -3.46 2.48 -13.88
N ASP A 42 -3.83 3.59 -14.52
CA ASP A 42 -3.54 3.86 -15.94
C ASP A 42 -2.42 4.89 -16.13
N ARG A 43 -1.74 5.24 -15.03
CA ARG A 43 -0.63 6.18 -15.09
C ARG A 43 0.60 5.46 -15.63
N SER A 44 1.34 6.12 -16.51
CA SER A 44 2.68 5.70 -16.91
C SER A 44 3.72 6.76 -16.55
N ILE A 45 4.95 6.33 -16.25
CA ILE A 45 6.12 7.20 -16.06
C ILE A 45 7.25 6.60 -16.90
N GLY A 46 7.88 7.40 -17.77
CA GLY A 46 8.93 6.90 -18.67
C GLY A 46 8.47 5.75 -19.57
N GLY A 47 7.20 5.74 -19.98
CA GLY A 47 6.61 4.66 -20.80
C GLY A 47 6.25 3.38 -20.03
N ARG A 48 6.46 3.33 -18.70
CA ARG A 48 6.20 2.15 -17.88
C ARG A 48 4.96 2.32 -17.01
N PRO A 49 4.19 1.25 -16.73
CA PRO A 49 3.08 1.32 -15.79
C PRO A 49 3.54 1.81 -14.41
N TYR A 50 2.80 2.76 -13.85
CA TYR A 50 3.10 3.35 -12.55
C TYR A 50 3.14 2.32 -11.42
N LEU A 51 2.28 1.30 -11.49
CA LEU A 51 2.22 0.25 -10.47
C LEU A 51 3.49 -0.61 -10.44
N ASP A 52 4.08 -0.89 -11.60
CA ASP A 52 5.33 -1.65 -11.68
C ASP A 52 6.48 -0.88 -11.02
N LEU A 53 6.51 0.44 -11.23
CA LEU A 53 7.48 1.32 -10.58
C LEU A 53 7.28 1.38 -9.07
N VAL A 54 6.05 1.57 -8.58
CA VAL A 54 5.79 1.70 -7.14
C VAL A 54 6.02 0.40 -6.39
N LEU A 55 5.57 -0.70 -6.96
CA LEU A 55 5.53 -2.00 -6.29
C LEU A 55 6.76 -2.87 -6.56
N GLY A 56 7.53 -2.56 -7.61
CA GLY A 56 8.74 -3.28 -8.04
C GLY A 56 10.00 -2.40 -8.11
N GLN A 57 10.00 -1.20 -7.52
CA GLN A 57 11.10 -0.23 -7.70
C GLN A 57 12.50 -0.77 -7.41
N LEU A 58 12.65 -1.67 -6.44
CA LEU A 58 13.96 -2.23 -6.09
C LEU A 58 14.50 -3.14 -7.19
N ASP A 59 13.64 -3.90 -7.86
CA ASP A 59 14.06 -4.81 -8.93
C ASP A 59 14.50 -4.02 -10.16
N LEU A 60 13.97 -2.79 -10.33
CA LEU A 60 14.39 -1.86 -11.37
C LEU A 60 15.74 -1.20 -11.07
N LEU A 61 16.07 -0.97 -9.80
CA LEU A 61 17.37 -0.39 -9.42
C LEU A 61 18.55 -1.34 -9.70
N ASP A 62 18.30 -2.65 -9.75
CA ASP A 62 19.35 -3.67 -9.90
C ASP A 62 19.67 -4.01 -11.37
N GLY A 63 19.04 -3.39 -12.37
CA GLY A 63 19.31 -3.76 -13.77
C GLY A 63 18.67 -2.93 -14.89
N ASP A 64 18.09 -1.77 -14.59
CA ASP A 64 17.39 -0.97 -15.58
C ASP A 64 18.17 0.31 -15.94
N GLU A 65 18.91 0.28 -17.05
CA GLU A 65 19.72 1.41 -17.52
C GLU A 65 18.87 2.62 -17.95
N ASP A 66 17.58 2.41 -18.25
CA ASP A 66 16.64 3.46 -18.65
C ASP A 66 15.96 4.14 -17.45
N LEU A 67 16.15 3.65 -16.22
CA LEU A 67 15.54 4.21 -15.02
C LEU A 67 16.22 5.53 -14.63
N GLN A 68 15.62 6.64 -15.04
CA GLN A 68 16.09 7.98 -14.66
C GLN A 68 15.72 8.33 -13.20
N PRO A 69 16.52 9.14 -12.50
CA PRO A 69 16.27 9.52 -11.10
C PRO A 69 14.87 10.11 -10.83
N GLU A 70 14.31 10.87 -11.78
CA GLU A 70 12.97 11.46 -11.71
C GLU A 70 11.83 10.43 -11.73
N HIS A 71 12.11 9.21 -12.18
CA HIS A 71 11.14 8.11 -12.14
C HIS A 71 11.03 7.49 -10.74
N LEU A 72 12.00 7.72 -9.86
CA LEU A 72 12.00 7.19 -8.50
C LEU A 72 10.97 7.90 -7.63
N GLN A 73 10.05 7.12 -7.05
CA GLN A 73 9.08 7.61 -6.11
C GLN A 73 9.54 7.19 -4.71
N LEU A 74 10.31 8.05 -4.01
CA LEU A 74 10.91 7.69 -2.71
C LEU A 74 9.86 7.26 -1.66
N HIS A 75 8.63 7.79 -1.73
CA HIS A 75 7.53 7.37 -0.86
C HIS A 75 7.01 5.96 -1.19
N ALA A 76 7.27 5.46 -2.40
CA ALA A 76 6.88 4.14 -2.89
C ALA A 76 7.95 3.05 -2.67
N VAL A 77 9.23 3.41 -2.53
CA VAL A 77 10.33 2.48 -2.18
C VAL A 77 9.99 1.63 -0.96
N GLY A 78 9.26 2.20 0.00
CA GLY A 78 8.81 1.47 1.17
C GLY A 78 7.98 0.23 0.81
N ILE A 79 7.08 0.33 -0.18
CA ILE A 79 6.18 -0.78 -0.52
C ILE A 79 6.94 -1.93 -1.16
N SER A 80 7.87 -1.64 -2.08
CA SER A 80 8.72 -2.67 -2.69
C SER A 80 9.68 -3.33 -1.70
N LEU A 81 10.26 -2.57 -0.75
CA LEU A 81 11.02 -3.14 0.38
C LEU A 81 10.15 -4.05 1.24
N MET A 82 8.95 -3.60 1.56
CA MET A 82 8.03 -4.33 2.42
C MET A 82 7.54 -5.63 1.78
N ALA A 83 7.41 -5.69 0.45
CA ALA A 83 7.16 -6.94 -0.25
C ALA A 83 8.20 -8.01 0.12
N ARG A 84 9.51 -7.70 0.05
CA ARG A 84 10.60 -8.64 0.38
C ARG A 84 10.54 -9.17 1.82
N GLU A 85 10.10 -8.34 2.76
CA GLU A 85 9.94 -8.68 4.19
C GLU A 85 8.66 -9.48 4.50
N CYS A 86 7.76 -9.62 3.53
CA CYS A 86 6.51 -10.35 3.67
C CYS A 86 6.57 -11.73 3.00
N ARG A 87 5.72 -12.66 3.47
CA ARG A 87 5.44 -13.91 2.75
C ARG A 87 4.58 -13.64 1.53
N SER A 88 3.59 -12.77 1.71
CA SER A 88 2.71 -12.29 0.65
C SER A 88 2.31 -10.84 0.91
N LEU A 89 2.13 -10.09 -0.17
CA LEU A 89 1.56 -8.75 -0.16
C LEU A 89 0.45 -8.70 -1.20
N ARG A 90 -0.71 -8.18 -0.83
CA ARG A 90 -1.80 -7.91 -1.76
C ARG A 90 -2.09 -6.43 -1.77
N VAL A 91 -2.47 -5.93 -2.93
CA VAL A 91 -2.97 -4.57 -3.12
C VAL A 91 -4.31 -4.63 -3.84
N THR A 92 -5.29 -3.88 -3.33
CA THR A 92 -6.56 -3.63 -4.00
C THR A 92 -6.65 -2.13 -4.24
N ILE A 93 -6.90 -1.74 -5.48
CA ILE A 93 -6.97 -0.34 -5.90
C ILE A 93 -8.33 -0.11 -6.54
N ASP A 94 -9.10 0.79 -5.94
CA ASP A 94 -10.37 1.25 -6.50
C ASP A 94 -10.17 2.65 -7.08
N ARG A 95 -10.29 2.80 -8.40
CA ARG A 95 -10.10 4.08 -9.09
C ARG A 95 -10.83 4.13 -10.42
N ALA A 96 -11.44 5.27 -10.73
CA ALA A 96 -12.04 5.56 -12.05
C ALA A 96 -13.09 4.53 -12.50
N GLY A 97 -13.84 3.97 -11.55
CA GLY A 97 -14.85 2.95 -11.84
C GLY A 97 -14.32 1.52 -11.95
N GLU A 98 -13.02 1.31 -11.75
CA GLU A 98 -12.38 -0.01 -11.79
C GLU A 98 -11.74 -0.38 -10.45
N ARG A 99 -11.86 -1.66 -10.09
CA ARG A 99 -11.06 -2.32 -9.07
C ARG A 99 -9.96 -3.13 -9.75
N ARG A 100 -8.71 -2.91 -9.37
CA ARG A 100 -7.58 -3.79 -9.70
C ARG A 100 -7.02 -4.44 -8.46
N GLU A 101 -6.74 -5.73 -8.57
CA GLU A 101 -6.13 -6.51 -7.50
C GLU A 101 -4.79 -7.08 -7.96
N GLY A 102 -3.76 -6.81 -7.18
CA GLY A 102 -2.41 -7.34 -7.36
C GLY A 102 -2.02 -8.19 -6.15
N SER A 103 -1.31 -9.28 -6.42
CA SER A 103 -0.71 -10.10 -5.37
C SER A 103 0.75 -10.38 -5.68
N TRP A 104 1.59 -10.21 -4.68
CA TRP A 104 2.99 -10.57 -4.68
C TRP A 104 3.22 -11.69 -3.67
N SER A 105 4.08 -12.64 -4.03
CA SER A 105 4.52 -13.71 -3.13
C SER A 105 6.03 -13.83 -3.14
N ALA A 106 6.57 -14.25 -2.00
CA ALA A 106 7.99 -14.55 -1.85
C ALA A 106 8.49 -15.62 -2.84
N ASP A 107 7.62 -16.58 -3.18
CA ASP A 107 7.98 -17.73 -4.00
C ASP A 107 8.06 -17.37 -5.48
N SER A 108 7.17 -16.47 -5.93
CA SER A 108 7.14 -16.02 -7.32
C SER A 108 8.03 -14.79 -7.58
N ALA A 109 8.35 -14.03 -6.53
CA ALA A 109 9.07 -12.75 -6.58
C ALA A 109 8.52 -11.76 -7.63
N ARG A 110 7.23 -11.87 -7.97
CA ARG A 110 6.57 -11.05 -8.98
C ARG A 110 5.13 -10.73 -8.59
N TRP A 111 4.63 -9.65 -9.16
CA TRP A 111 3.22 -9.29 -9.05
C TRP A 111 2.38 -10.06 -10.05
N GLU A 112 1.29 -10.64 -9.56
CA GLU A 112 0.24 -11.26 -10.36
C GLU A 112 -1.03 -10.42 -10.21
N TRP A 113 -1.51 -9.91 -11.34
CA TRP A 113 -2.67 -9.03 -11.42
C TRP A 113 -3.90 -9.80 -11.85
N ARG A 114 -5.03 -9.53 -11.20
CA ARG A 114 -6.34 -10.02 -11.61
C ARG A 114 -7.00 -9.04 -12.58
N ALA A 115 -7.97 -9.54 -13.33
CA ALA A 115 -8.79 -8.73 -14.21
C ALA A 115 -9.50 -7.61 -13.43
N SER A 116 -9.66 -6.44 -14.06
CA SER A 116 -10.40 -5.34 -13.46
C SER A 116 -11.88 -5.71 -13.30
N GLU A 117 -12.48 -5.28 -12.20
CA GLU A 117 -13.93 -5.36 -11.97
C GLU A 117 -14.55 -3.97 -11.80
N PRO A 118 -15.82 -3.75 -12.19
CA PRO A 118 -16.48 -2.45 -11.96
C PRO A 118 -16.66 -2.16 -10.46
N ILE A 119 -16.42 -0.91 -10.04
CA ILE A 119 -16.59 -0.46 -8.66
C ILE A 119 -17.11 0.98 -8.60
N SER A 120 -17.77 1.37 -7.50
CA SER A 120 -18.24 2.74 -7.26
C SER A 120 -17.46 3.50 -6.18
N THR A 121 -16.48 2.85 -5.56
CA THR A 121 -15.64 3.40 -4.49
C THR A 121 -14.28 3.82 -5.02
N HIS A 122 -13.55 4.57 -4.20
CA HIS A 122 -12.16 4.92 -4.45
C HIS A 122 -11.33 4.60 -3.21
N GLY A 123 -10.07 4.25 -3.41
CA GLY A 123 -9.14 4.02 -2.31
C GLY A 123 -8.07 3.00 -2.65
N THR A 124 -7.16 2.83 -1.72
CA THR A 124 -6.14 1.77 -1.80
C THR A 124 -6.18 0.96 -0.53
N CYS A 125 -6.15 -0.36 -0.67
CA CYS A 125 -5.95 -1.30 0.42
C CYS A 125 -4.70 -2.13 0.19
N PHE A 126 -3.89 -2.31 1.22
CA PHE A 126 -2.81 -3.28 1.27
C PHE A 126 -3.14 -4.35 2.30
N ALA A 127 -2.81 -5.61 2.00
CA ALA A 127 -2.83 -6.70 2.96
C ALA A 127 -1.47 -7.40 2.93
N ALA A 128 -0.73 -7.32 4.02
CA ALA A 128 0.63 -7.82 4.12
C ALA A 128 0.74 -8.90 5.18
N MET A 129 1.24 -10.07 4.81
CA MET A 129 1.55 -11.15 5.75
C MET A 129 3.04 -11.14 6.07
N PRO A 130 3.47 -10.62 7.24
CA PRO A 130 4.90 -10.49 7.55
C PRO A 130 5.56 -11.86 7.76
N ARG A 131 6.83 -12.01 7.38
CA ARG A 131 7.58 -13.26 7.66
C ARG A 131 7.73 -13.53 9.16
N ALA A 132 7.90 -12.48 9.94
CA ALA A 132 8.04 -12.51 11.40
C ALA A 132 6.72 -12.78 12.15
N GLY A 133 5.60 -12.91 11.44
CA GLY A 133 4.27 -13.03 12.04
C GLY A 133 3.61 -11.68 12.32
N LEU A 134 2.36 -11.74 12.80
CA LEU A 134 1.59 -10.55 13.15
C LEU A 134 2.14 -9.88 14.41
N PRO A 135 2.19 -8.53 14.45
CA PRO A 135 2.44 -7.84 15.71
C PRO A 135 1.27 -8.09 16.66
N ASP A 136 1.53 -8.01 17.97
CA ASP A 136 0.45 -7.97 18.93
C ASP A 136 -0.40 -6.69 18.78
N ALA A 137 -1.64 -6.77 19.27
CA ALA A 137 -2.60 -5.67 19.15
C ALA A 137 -2.16 -4.40 19.90
N SER A 138 -1.34 -4.53 20.96
CA SER A 138 -0.83 -3.39 21.71
C SER A 138 0.19 -2.61 20.90
N ALA A 139 1.14 -3.30 20.27
CA ALA A 139 2.14 -2.70 19.40
C ALA A 139 1.49 -1.99 18.19
N ALA A 140 0.46 -2.59 17.59
CA ALA A 140 -0.30 -1.97 16.52
C ALA A 140 -1.05 -0.71 16.99
N ARG A 141 -1.67 -0.76 18.17
CA ARG A 141 -2.36 0.38 18.79
C ARG A 141 -1.41 1.54 19.07
N THR A 142 -0.30 1.28 19.75
CA THR A 142 0.73 2.30 20.05
C THR A 142 1.25 2.97 18.78
N LEU A 143 1.41 2.20 17.69
CA LEU A 143 1.81 2.76 16.42
C LEU A 143 0.74 3.69 15.84
N VAL A 144 -0.52 3.26 15.81
CA VAL A 144 -1.65 4.06 15.29
C VAL A 144 -1.81 5.34 16.07
N GLU A 145 -1.84 5.28 17.40
CA GLU A 145 -1.94 6.45 18.29
C GLU A 145 -0.77 7.42 18.08
N SER A 146 0.46 6.90 17.96
CA SER A 146 1.65 7.73 17.70
C SER A 146 1.58 8.44 16.35
N LEU A 147 1.05 7.78 15.32
CA LEU A 147 0.88 8.39 14.00
C LEU A 147 -0.24 9.42 14.01
N GLU A 148 -1.38 9.11 14.61
CA GLU A 148 -2.51 10.02 14.74
C GLU A 148 -2.12 11.32 15.45
N ALA A 149 -1.38 11.22 16.56
CA ALA A 149 -0.86 12.37 17.29
C ALA A 149 0.04 13.26 16.42
N ARG A 150 0.84 12.67 15.53
CA ARG A 150 1.72 13.40 14.58
C ARG A 150 0.95 14.01 13.41
N CYS A 151 -0.16 13.40 13.00
CA CYS A 151 -0.97 13.86 11.89
C CYS A 151 -1.82 15.09 12.23
N GLY A 152 -2.05 15.37 13.51
CA GLY A 152 -2.90 16.47 13.95
C GLY A 152 -4.37 16.31 13.53
N ARG A 153 -4.80 15.08 13.20
CA ARG A 153 -6.17 14.74 12.77
C ARG A 153 -6.74 13.60 13.63
N PRO A 154 -7.33 13.93 14.79
CA PRO A 154 -7.96 12.93 15.65
C PRO A 154 -9.10 12.21 14.91
N GLY A 155 -9.18 10.90 15.10
CA GLY A 155 -10.15 9.98 14.48
C GLY A 155 -9.81 9.54 13.05
N ALA A 156 -8.78 10.11 12.42
CA ALA A 156 -8.46 9.85 11.01
C ALA A 156 -7.76 8.50 10.77
N ILE A 157 -7.12 7.91 11.79
CA ILE A 157 -6.49 6.60 11.69
C ILE A 157 -7.17 5.66 12.69
N GLN A 158 -7.85 4.63 12.20
CA GLN A 158 -8.68 3.76 13.01
C GLN A 158 -8.09 2.36 13.05
N LEU A 159 -7.78 1.86 14.24
CA LEU A 159 -7.44 0.44 14.43
C LEU A 159 -8.72 -0.35 14.69
N THR A 160 -9.04 -1.30 13.80
CA THR A 160 -10.11 -2.27 13.97
C THR A 160 -9.52 -3.65 14.25
N GLN A 161 -10.19 -4.45 15.05
CA GLN A 161 -9.86 -5.87 15.19
C GLN A 161 -10.60 -6.65 14.11
N GLY A 162 -9.90 -7.52 13.38
CA GLY A 162 -10.56 -8.52 12.54
C GLY A 162 -11.33 -9.47 13.45
N THR A 163 -12.61 -9.65 13.19
CA THR A 163 -13.44 -10.73 13.77
C THR A 163 -13.04 -12.08 13.21
#